data_AF-A0AAJ7XF40-F1
#
_entry.id   AF-A0AAJ7XF40-F1
#
_cell.length_a   1.000
_cell.length_b   1.000
_cell.length_c   1.000
_cell.angle_alpha   90.00
_cell.angle_beta   90.00
_cell.angle_gamma   90.00
#
_symmetry.space_group_name_H-M   'P 1'
#
loop_
_entity.id
_entity.type
_entity.pdbx_description
1 polymer ?
#
loop_
_entity_poly.entity_id
_entity_poly.type
_entity_poly.pdbx_seq_one_letter_code
_entity_poly.pdbx_strand_id
1 'polypeptide(L)'
;MAAALLLRCVLGPRLYRLHCRGEGSGHDYQPSALERRSDAVLQWASWAWSFTFYSSPLLMGFMYRRGLLHWDRTASFTQILGSVILLLLGVTCLRGLGRWQNPEYLQFITVLEQTKQRNAFDNKKLLARYDFEFSAWPVDFSWNEGSEKGATRGPGAPLLSSADAPRPRGGLAWIRKLPCQMISYMLAHTLGRRLVFPGSVSLLQKMVAPQLLQGRAKLIEEHQGQRACLLAQDGNRIDTVFIDRRRQGSNHARTLVVCSEGNAGFYELGVMATPLEAGYSVLGWNHPGFAGSTGVPFPQAEANAMDVVMQYATERLGFQPTQIVLYAWSIGGFPATWAAMSYPEVSGLVLDASFDDIVPLATKVMPNSWGSLVVRTVRDYLNLNNADQLCRYPGPVILIRRTRDEIISTIPEDPSTNRGNELLRQLLKHRYPNLVTKQSMESLRQWLAVGDPVNEVTVYSAHRVDEEWCTSLLKSYAHDHPAGYPWSIGEELSERQKTQLVMYLARKYMKNVEMTHCSPLPASEFTLPWVP
;
A
#
# COMPACT_ATOMS: atom_id res chain seq x y z
N MET A 1 16.51 2.48 41.36
CA MET A 1 16.06 3.45 40.33
C MET A 1 17.09 3.68 39.22
N ALA A 2 18.33 4.08 39.55
CA ALA A 2 19.36 4.40 38.56
C ALA A 2 19.69 3.23 37.58
N ALA A 3 19.91 2.01 38.09
CA ALA A 3 20.18 0.84 37.25
C ALA A 3 19.04 0.49 36.27
N ALA A 4 17.78 0.64 36.68
CA ALA A 4 16.63 0.40 35.82
C ALA A 4 16.53 1.45 34.69
N LEU A 5 16.90 2.70 34.98
CA LEU A 5 16.96 3.75 33.97
C LEU A 5 18.09 3.51 32.95
N LEU A 6 19.26 3.02 33.38
CA LEU A 6 20.33 2.58 32.47
C LEU A 6 19.82 1.56 31.47
N LEU A 7 19.14 0.54 31.99
CA LEU A 7 18.68 -0.57 31.19
C LEU A 7 17.69 -0.09 30.14
N ARG A 8 16.82 0.86 30.50
CA ARG A 8 15.92 1.54 29.56
C ARG A 8 16.65 2.35 28.51
N CYS A 9 17.77 3.00 28.84
CA CYS A 9 18.59 3.71 27.86
C CYS A 9 19.34 2.77 26.90
N VAL A 10 19.82 1.63 27.41
CA VAL A 10 20.51 0.59 26.63
C VAL A 10 19.55 -0.10 25.65
N LEU A 11 18.38 -0.52 26.14
CA LEU A 11 17.36 -1.24 25.36
C LEU A 11 16.37 -0.30 24.64
N GLY A 12 16.44 1.00 24.93
CA GLY A 12 15.50 1.99 24.42
C GLY A 12 15.62 2.19 22.90
N PRO A 13 14.52 2.61 22.25
CA PRO A 13 14.53 2.90 20.82
C PRO A 13 15.43 4.08 20.48
N ARG A 14 15.78 4.21 19.20
CA ARG A 14 16.43 5.42 18.69
C ARG A 14 15.42 6.57 18.64
N LEU A 15 15.81 7.73 19.16
CA LEU A 15 15.09 8.99 19.03
C LEU A 15 15.64 9.74 17.80
N TYR A 16 14.75 10.26 16.95
CA TYR A 16 15.10 10.96 15.71
C TYR A 16 14.90 12.46 15.84
N ARG A 17 13.71 12.88 16.29
CA ARG A 17 13.29 14.28 16.26
C ARG A 17 12.38 14.63 17.42
N LEU A 18 12.46 15.88 17.86
CA LEU A 18 11.52 16.49 18.78
C LEU A 18 10.65 17.48 17.98
N HIS A 19 9.35 17.21 17.93
CA HIS A 19 8.37 18.05 17.27
C HIS A 19 7.89 19.16 18.21
N CYS A 20 7.83 20.38 17.69
CA CYS A 20 7.19 21.51 18.36
C CYS A 20 5.84 21.79 17.70
N ARG A 21 4.76 21.82 18.49
CA ARG A 21 3.44 22.32 18.05
C ARG A 21 3.25 23.72 18.63
N GLY A 22 3.64 24.78 17.91
CA GLY A 22 3.56 26.18 18.37
C GLY A 22 4.59 27.11 17.73
N GLU A 23 4.94 28.22 18.40
CA GLU A 23 5.87 29.27 17.92
C GLU A 23 7.37 28.88 17.91
N GLY A 24 7.69 27.59 17.96
CA GLY A 24 9.06 27.08 17.85
C GLY A 24 9.17 26.04 16.75
N SER A 25 10.31 25.98 16.06
CA SER A 25 10.61 24.89 15.13
C SER A 25 10.96 23.62 15.91
N GLY A 26 10.49 22.46 15.44
CA GLY A 26 11.03 21.19 15.91
C GLY A 26 12.51 21.08 15.53
N HIS A 27 13.27 20.28 16.29
CA HIS A 27 14.68 20.05 16.02
C HIS A 27 15.03 18.57 16.05
N ASP A 28 16.04 18.21 15.26
CA ASP A 28 16.57 16.85 15.24
C ASP A 28 17.29 16.57 16.55
N TYR A 29 17.09 15.36 17.08
CA TYR A 29 17.71 14.93 18.33
C TYR A 29 19.23 15.00 18.21
N GLN A 30 19.88 15.61 19.20
CA GLN A 30 21.33 15.80 19.24
C GLN A 30 21.98 14.74 20.14
N PRO A 31 22.50 13.63 19.58
CA PRO A 31 23.15 12.60 20.38
C PRO A 31 24.49 13.10 20.94
N SER A 32 24.83 12.61 22.14
CA SER A 32 26.14 12.82 22.74
C SER A 32 27.25 12.23 21.86
N ALA A 33 28.49 12.68 22.02
CA ALA A 33 29.62 12.17 21.23
C ALA A 33 29.79 10.64 21.37
N LEU A 34 29.53 10.10 22.56
CA LEU A 34 29.56 8.66 22.83
C LEU A 34 28.43 7.93 22.07
N GLU A 35 27.18 8.40 22.20
CA GLU A 35 26.04 7.82 21.48
C GLU A 35 26.27 7.85 19.97
N ARG A 36 26.71 8.99 19.42
CA ARG A 36 26.94 9.16 17.98
C ARG A 36 27.95 8.17 17.42
N ARG A 37 29.09 7.96 18.11
CA ARG A 37 30.12 7.01 17.69
C ARG A 37 29.63 5.57 17.78
N SER A 38 28.96 5.22 18.88
CA SER A 38 28.38 3.88 19.05
C SER A 38 27.29 3.57 18.02
N ASP A 39 26.40 4.54 17.74
CA ASP A 39 25.37 4.39 16.72
C ASP A 39 25.96 4.28 15.30
N ALA A 40 27.06 4.95 15.00
CA ALA A 40 27.74 4.79 13.71
C ALA A 40 28.22 3.34 13.51
N VAL A 41 28.80 2.73 14.54
CA VAL A 41 29.25 1.32 14.49
C VAL A 41 28.06 0.37 14.33
N LEU A 42 26.97 0.57 15.08
CA LEU A 42 25.76 -0.25 14.97
C LEU A 42 25.09 -0.10 13.60
N GLN A 43 25.09 1.11 13.03
CA GLN A 43 24.59 1.35 11.67
C GLN A 43 25.44 0.62 10.64
N TRP A 44 26.78 0.69 10.72
CA TRP A 44 27.67 -0.07 9.85
C TRP A 44 27.42 -1.58 9.93
N ALA A 45 27.30 -2.13 11.15
CA ALA A 45 26.97 -3.53 11.36
C ALA A 45 25.60 -3.89 10.74
N SER A 46 24.61 -3.02 10.87
CA SER A 46 23.29 -3.20 10.25
C SER A 46 23.36 -3.18 8.72
N TRP A 47 24.12 -2.26 8.11
CA TRP A 47 24.36 -2.22 6.66
C TRP A 47 25.07 -3.49 6.17
N ALA A 48 26.13 -3.91 6.86
CA ALA A 48 26.84 -5.14 6.56
C ALA A 48 25.89 -6.35 6.63
N TRP A 49 25.07 -6.46 7.68
CA TRP A 49 24.08 -7.52 7.80
C TRP A 49 23.08 -7.54 6.63
N SER A 50 22.51 -6.39 6.27
CA SER A 50 21.60 -6.31 5.12
C SER A 50 22.30 -6.73 3.82
N PHE A 51 23.52 -6.25 3.58
CA PHE A 51 24.28 -6.61 2.39
C PHE A 51 24.59 -8.11 2.34
N THR A 52 25.06 -8.69 3.44
CA THR A 52 25.32 -10.13 3.57
C THR A 52 24.04 -10.94 3.38
N PHE A 53 22.91 -10.52 3.96
CA PHE A 53 21.64 -11.21 3.83
C PHE A 53 21.18 -11.29 2.36
N TYR A 54 21.24 -10.16 1.63
CA TYR A 54 20.82 -10.10 0.23
C TYR A 54 21.82 -10.77 -0.73
N SER A 55 23.12 -10.73 -0.43
CA SER A 55 24.18 -11.40 -1.21
C SER A 55 24.38 -12.87 -0.81
N SER A 56 23.69 -13.36 0.23
CA SER A 56 23.91 -14.69 0.81
C SER A 56 23.81 -15.85 -0.19
N PRO A 57 22.91 -15.87 -1.19
CA PRO A 57 22.87 -16.97 -2.16
C PRO A 57 24.13 -17.01 -3.03
N LEU A 58 24.66 -15.84 -3.42
CA LEU A 58 25.88 -15.73 -4.20
C LEU A 58 27.11 -16.08 -3.35
N LEU A 59 27.17 -15.58 -2.12
CA LEU A 59 28.24 -15.88 -1.17
C LEU A 59 28.29 -17.38 -0.84
N MET A 60 27.14 -18.01 -0.62
CA MET A 60 27.06 -19.43 -0.34
C MET A 60 27.52 -20.28 -1.54
N GLY A 61 27.12 -19.89 -2.76
CA GLY A 61 27.60 -20.54 -3.99
C GLY A 61 29.12 -20.39 -4.17
N PHE A 62 29.67 -19.22 -3.87
CA PHE A 62 31.12 -18.98 -3.89
C PHE A 62 31.86 -19.82 -2.84
N MET A 63 31.37 -19.83 -1.60
CA MET A 63 31.95 -20.61 -0.50
C MET A 63 31.93 -22.12 -0.79
N TYR A 64 30.83 -22.61 -1.37
CA TYR A 64 30.71 -24.01 -1.80
C TYR A 64 31.74 -24.35 -2.89
N ARG A 65 31.83 -23.53 -3.95
CA ARG A 65 32.82 -23.74 -5.04
C ARG A 65 34.27 -23.71 -4.56
N ARG A 66 34.57 -22.95 -3.51
CA ARG A 66 35.92 -22.82 -2.92
C ARG A 66 36.20 -23.86 -1.82
N GLY A 67 35.26 -24.75 -1.51
CA GLY A 67 35.42 -25.74 -0.43
C GLY A 67 35.56 -25.12 0.96
N LEU A 68 34.96 -23.94 1.21
CA LEU A 68 35.07 -23.25 2.51
C LEU A 68 34.13 -23.81 3.58
N LEU A 69 33.24 -24.74 3.23
CA LEU A 69 32.20 -25.33 4.08
C LEU A 69 32.64 -26.65 4.75
N HIS A 70 33.87 -26.73 5.28
CA HIS A 70 34.36 -27.90 6.03
C HIS A 70 34.10 -27.79 7.54
N TRP A 71 33.82 -28.92 8.19
CA TRP A 71 33.51 -29.00 9.63
C TRP A 71 34.62 -28.41 10.52
N ASP A 72 35.88 -28.62 10.18
CA ASP A 72 37.03 -28.12 10.95
C ASP A 72 37.11 -26.59 11.03
N ARG A 73 36.50 -25.87 10.06
CA ARG A 73 36.46 -24.40 10.02
C ARG A 73 35.25 -23.82 10.73
N THR A 74 34.24 -24.64 11.06
CA THR A 74 33.02 -24.18 11.73
C THR A 74 33.29 -23.63 13.12
N ALA A 75 34.20 -24.27 13.87
CA ALA A 75 34.63 -23.79 15.19
C ALA A 75 35.18 -22.35 15.13
N SER A 76 36.06 -22.05 14.15
CA SER A 76 36.59 -20.71 13.95
C SER A 76 35.50 -19.69 13.57
N PHE A 77 34.52 -20.07 12.74
CA PHE A 77 33.38 -19.20 12.43
C PHE A 77 32.54 -18.88 13.66
N THR A 78 32.27 -19.87 14.53
CA THR A 78 31.50 -19.64 15.76
C THR A 78 32.23 -18.70 16.72
N GLN A 79 33.56 -18.81 16.84
CA GLN A 79 34.37 -17.91 17.67
C GLN A 79 34.36 -16.48 17.14
N ILE A 80 34.52 -16.30 15.82
CA ILE A 80 34.45 -14.98 15.19
C ILE A 80 33.06 -14.37 15.39
N LEU A 81 32.00 -15.13 15.13
CA LEU A 81 30.62 -14.67 15.30
C LEU A 81 30.34 -14.28 16.76
N GLY A 82 30.76 -15.11 17.72
CA GLY A 82 30.63 -14.82 19.15
C GLY A 82 31.37 -13.54 19.56
N SER A 83 32.57 -13.33 19.01
CA SER A 83 33.38 -12.13 19.27
C SER A 83 32.73 -10.86 18.71
N VAL A 84 32.18 -10.94 17.50
CA VAL A 84 31.41 -9.84 16.88
C VAL A 84 30.16 -9.53 17.71
N ILE A 85 29.41 -10.54 18.16
CA ILE A 85 28.22 -10.35 19.01
C ILE A 85 28.61 -9.67 20.33
N LEU A 86 29.66 -10.15 21.00
CA LEU A 86 30.16 -9.54 22.24
C LEU A 86 30.53 -8.06 22.04
N LEU A 87 31.22 -7.75 20.93
CA LEU A 87 31.59 -6.38 20.59
C LEU A 87 30.35 -5.50 20.35
N LEU A 88 29.36 -5.99 19.60
CA LEU A 88 28.11 -5.25 19.35
C LEU A 88 27.30 -5.04 20.64
N LEU A 89 27.31 -6.01 21.57
CA LEU A 89 26.71 -5.85 22.91
C LEU A 89 27.42 -4.76 23.71
N GLY A 90 28.76 -4.75 23.71
CA GLY A 90 29.56 -3.70 24.33
C GLY A 90 29.25 -2.31 23.76
N VAL A 91 29.18 -2.19 22.42
CA VAL A 91 28.82 -0.95 21.73
C VAL A 91 27.40 -0.49 22.09
N THR A 92 26.46 -1.42 22.23
CA THR A 92 25.08 -1.12 22.65
C THR A 92 25.03 -0.58 24.09
N CYS A 93 25.87 -1.11 24.99
CA CYS A 93 26.01 -0.60 26.35
C CYS A 93 26.60 0.82 26.36
N LEU A 94 27.64 1.07 25.56
CA LEU A 94 28.23 2.42 25.41
C LEU A 94 27.22 3.43 24.88
N ARG A 95 26.40 3.03 23.89
CA ARG A 95 25.28 3.84 23.42
C ARG A 95 24.29 4.18 24.55
N GLY A 96 23.92 3.18 25.36
CA GLY A 96 23.03 3.37 26.49
C GLY A 96 23.59 4.34 27.55
N LEU A 97 24.90 4.30 27.81
CA LEU A 97 25.56 5.29 28.67
C LEU A 97 25.51 6.70 28.08
N GLY A 98 25.75 6.83 26.77
CA GLY A 98 25.64 8.10 26.05
C GLY A 98 24.23 8.71 26.09
N ARG A 99 23.20 7.85 26.08
CA ARG A 99 21.79 8.22 26.22
C ARG A 99 21.39 8.58 27.64
N TRP A 100 21.93 7.88 28.65
CA TRP A 100 21.69 8.25 30.05
C TRP A 100 22.14 9.69 30.30
N GLN A 101 23.30 10.09 29.77
CA GLN A 101 23.85 11.42 29.97
C GLN A 101 23.07 12.52 29.21
N ASN A 102 22.13 12.16 28.32
CA ASN A 102 21.36 13.11 27.53
C ASN A 102 20.00 13.42 28.18
N PRO A 103 19.74 14.66 28.63
CA PRO A 103 18.49 15.01 29.30
C PRO A 103 17.26 14.90 28.39
N GLU A 104 17.37 15.21 27.09
CA GLU A 104 16.25 15.07 26.14
C GLU A 104 15.84 13.61 25.99
N TYR A 105 16.82 12.72 25.87
CA TYR A 105 16.55 11.27 25.78
C TYR A 105 15.93 10.73 27.07
N LEU A 106 16.41 11.18 28.23
CA LEU A 106 15.85 10.78 29.53
C LEU A 106 14.38 11.20 29.68
N GLN A 107 14.01 12.39 29.20
CA GLN A 107 12.61 12.82 29.17
C GLN A 107 11.79 11.94 28.24
N PHE A 108 12.25 11.74 27.01
CA PHE A 108 11.61 10.88 26.02
C PHE A 108 11.36 9.45 26.55
N ILE A 109 12.39 8.77 27.04
CA ILE A 109 12.27 7.37 27.48
C ILE A 109 11.33 7.23 28.68
N THR A 110 11.26 8.26 29.52
CA THR A 110 10.32 8.32 30.64
C THR A 110 8.89 8.45 30.15
N VAL A 111 8.62 9.36 29.20
CA VAL A 111 7.29 9.50 28.58
C VAL A 111 6.87 8.23 27.85
N LEU A 112 7.80 7.58 27.13
CA LEU A 112 7.55 6.33 26.44
C LEU A 112 7.13 5.22 27.42
N GLU A 113 7.87 5.04 28.52
CA GLU A 113 7.52 4.01 29.50
C GLU A 113 6.22 4.31 30.26
N GLN A 114 5.96 5.59 30.59
CA GLN A 114 4.68 5.98 31.16
C GLN A 114 3.52 5.67 30.21
N THR A 115 3.72 5.88 28.90
CA THR A 115 2.70 5.57 27.88
C THR A 115 2.50 4.07 27.72
N LYS A 116 3.57 3.25 27.75
CA LYS A 116 3.47 1.78 27.72
C LYS A 116 2.73 1.22 28.93
N GLN A 117 2.97 1.79 30.12
CA GLN A 117 2.27 1.38 31.35
C GLN A 117 0.81 1.84 31.36
N ARG A 118 0.55 3.08 30.90
CA ARG A 118 -0.78 3.66 30.84
C ARG A 118 -0.93 4.44 29.54
N ASN A 119 -1.62 3.83 28.57
CA ASN A 119 -1.83 4.41 27.26
C ASN A 119 -2.98 5.44 27.23
N ALA A 120 -2.90 6.43 28.12
CA ALA A 120 -3.89 7.50 28.27
C ALA A 120 -3.67 8.64 27.26
N PHE A 121 -4.71 9.41 26.99
CA PHE A 121 -4.68 10.53 26.04
C PHE A 121 -3.55 11.54 26.32
N ASP A 122 -3.36 11.93 27.58
CA ASP A 122 -2.32 12.91 27.96
C ASP A 122 -0.91 12.39 27.67
N ASN A 123 -0.66 11.12 27.99
CA ASN A 123 0.63 10.46 27.73
C ASN A 123 0.89 10.35 26.22
N LYS A 124 -0.12 9.97 25.44
CA LYS A 124 -0.03 9.95 23.96
C LYS A 124 0.27 11.32 23.38
N LYS A 125 -0.38 12.36 23.90
CA LYS A 125 -0.14 13.75 23.46
C LYS A 125 1.28 14.22 23.74
N LEU A 126 1.89 13.78 24.85
CA LEU A 126 3.30 14.02 25.14
C LEU A 126 4.21 13.19 24.24
N LEU A 127 3.90 11.91 24.05
CA LEU A 127 4.69 11.00 23.20
C LEU A 127 4.70 11.44 21.74
N ALA A 128 3.59 12.00 21.23
CA ALA A 128 3.47 12.55 19.88
C ALA A 128 4.41 13.73 19.58
N ARG A 129 5.11 14.26 20.59
CA ARG A 129 6.18 15.26 20.43
C ARG A 129 7.51 14.63 20.00
N TYR A 130 7.62 13.31 19.95
CA TYR A 130 8.85 12.62 19.63
C TYR A 130 8.66 11.73 18.39
N ASP A 131 9.56 11.83 17.42
CA ASP A 131 9.72 10.81 16.38
C ASP A 131 10.85 9.86 16.79
N PHE A 132 10.55 8.57 16.84
CA PHE A 132 11.45 7.54 17.30
C PHE A 132 11.15 6.22 16.57
N GLU A 133 11.98 5.21 16.83
CA GLU A 133 11.85 3.89 16.22
C GLU A 133 10.44 3.30 16.45
N PHE A 134 9.71 3.07 15.36
CA PHE A 134 8.29 2.70 15.40
C PHE A 134 8.03 1.36 16.10
N SER A 135 9.00 0.44 16.10
CA SER A 135 8.92 -0.85 16.81
C SER A 135 8.58 -0.67 18.30
N ALA A 136 8.97 0.46 18.91
CA ALA A 136 8.70 0.78 20.30
C ALA A 136 7.39 1.56 20.52
N TRP A 137 6.72 2.02 19.46
CA TRP A 137 5.48 2.80 19.55
C TRP A 137 4.35 1.93 20.13
N PRO A 138 3.64 2.37 21.20
CA PRO A 138 2.52 1.62 21.78
C PRO A 138 1.33 1.53 20.82
N VAL A 139 0.65 0.38 20.76
CA VAL A 139 -0.53 0.22 19.89
C VAL A 139 -1.62 1.21 20.28
N ASP A 140 -2.13 1.95 19.29
CA ASP A 140 -3.15 2.98 19.44
C ASP A 140 -4.58 2.46 19.24
N PHE A 141 -4.71 1.43 18.40
CA PHE A 141 -5.94 0.75 18.04
C PHE A 141 -5.62 -0.65 17.52
N SER A 142 -6.44 -1.64 17.86
CA SER A 142 -6.33 -3.01 17.37
C SER A 142 -7.59 -3.47 16.66
N TRP A 143 -7.43 -4.34 15.67
CA TRP A 143 -8.51 -4.95 14.87
C TRP A 143 -9.64 -5.61 15.70
N ASN A 144 -9.38 -5.97 16.96
CA ASN A 144 -10.38 -6.59 17.84
C ASN A 144 -11.13 -5.60 18.73
N GLU A 145 -10.70 -4.33 18.83
CA GLU A 145 -11.39 -3.29 19.60
C GLU A 145 -12.76 -2.94 18.99
N GLY A 146 -12.92 -3.11 17.68
CA GLY A 146 -14.16 -2.83 16.94
C GLY A 146 -15.23 -3.91 16.96
N SER A 147 -14.83 -5.14 17.26
CA SER A 147 -15.70 -6.32 17.17
C SER A 147 -16.73 -6.45 18.30
N GLU A 148 -16.70 -5.58 19.33
CA GLU A 148 -17.67 -5.65 20.44
C GLU A 148 -19.09 -5.20 20.05
N LYS A 149 -19.28 -4.57 18.88
CA LYS A 149 -20.61 -4.19 18.37
C LYS A 149 -21.17 -5.18 17.34
N GLY A 150 -21.51 -6.39 17.79
CA GLY A 150 -22.63 -7.21 17.28
C GLY A 150 -22.67 -7.65 15.80
N ALA A 151 -21.77 -7.20 14.93
CA ALA A 151 -21.61 -7.71 13.58
C ALA A 151 -20.31 -8.50 13.54
N THR A 152 -20.41 -9.82 13.73
CA THR A 152 -19.35 -10.74 13.35
C THR A 152 -19.15 -10.63 11.82
N ARG A 153 -18.40 -9.62 11.38
CA ARG A 153 -17.69 -9.67 10.11
C ARG A 153 -16.59 -10.71 10.35
N GLY A 154 -16.95 -11.97 10.15
CA GLY A 154 -16.01 -13.08 10.31
C GLY A 154 -14.75 -12.83 9.48
N PRO A 155 -13.61 -13.46 9.82
CA PRO A 155 -12.39 -13.31 9.04
C PRO A 155 -12.75 -13.53 7.58
N GLY A 156 -12.55 -12.49 6.75
CA GLY A 156 -12.72 -12.63 5.31
C GLY A 156 -11.97 -13.88 4.90
N ALA A 157 -12.64 -14.80 4.19
CA ALA A 157 -12.04 -16.05 3.77
C ALA A 157 -10.63 -15.74 3.20
N PRO A 158 -9.61 -16.56 3.51
CA PRO A 158 -8.26 -16.27 3.06
C PRO A 158 -8.29 -15.87 1.58
N LEU A 159 -7.69 -14.73 1.23
CA LEU A 159 -7.69 -14.24 -0.15
C LEU A 159 -7.01 -15.22 -1.11
N LEU A 160 -6.19 -16.10 -0.54
CA LEU A 160 -5.57 -17.25 -1.18
C LEU A 160 -6.22 -18.56 -0.68
N SER A 161 -7.54 -18.61 -0.55
CA SER A 161 -8.23 -19.88 -0.33
C SER A 161 -8.15 -20.68 -1.62
N SER A 162 -7.46 -21.82 -1.54
CA SER A 162 -7.21 -22.75 -2.65
C SER A 162 -8.47 -23.47 -3.14
N ALA A 163 -9.65 -22.87 -2.95
CA ALA A 163 -10.96 -23.46 -3.22
C ALA A 163 -11.15 -23.82 -4.71
N ASP A 164 -10.48 -23.10 -5.61
CA ASP A 164 -10.54 -23.35 -7.06
C ASP A 164 -9.32 -24.09 -7.63
N ALA A 165 -8.37 -24.51 -6.79
CA ALA A 165 -7.29 -25.36 -7.26
C ALA A 165 -7.83 -26.78 -7.48
N PRO A 166 -7.85 -27.32 -8.72
CA PRO A 166 -8.34 -28.67 -8.96
C PRO A 166 -7.54 -29.66 -8.10
N ARG A 167 -8.20 -30.27 -7.11
CA ARG A 167 -7.60 -31.32 -6.27
C ARG A 167 -7.05 -32.40 -7.21
N PRO A 168 -5.74 -32.67 -7.20
CA PRO A 168 -5.17 -33.66 -8.11
C PRO A 168 -5.75 -35.03 -7.79
N ARG A 169 -6.56 -35.56 -8.71
CA ARG A 169 -6.95 -36.97 -8.72
C ARG A 169 -5.68 -37.80 -9.05
N GLY A 170 -5.00 -38.29 -8.02
CA GLY A 170 -3.90 -39.27 -8.13
C GLY A 170 -2.58 -38.85 -7.47
N GLY A 171 -2.07 -39.66 -6.54
CA GLY A 171 -0.84 -39.38 -5.76
C GLY A 171 0.44 -39.22 -6.59
N LEU A 172 0.55 -39.88 -7.75
CA LEU A 172 1.73 -39.79 -8.62
C LEU A 172 1.85 -38.43 -9.33
N ALA A 173 0.73 -37.78 -9.65
CA ALA A 173 0.71 -36.46 -10.27
C ALA A 173 1.04 -35.34 -9.27
N TRP A 174 0.76 -35.56 -7.98
CA TRP A 174 1.14 -34.64 -6.90
C TRP A 174 2.65 -34.63 -6.67
N ILE A 175 3.28 -35.80 -6.63
CA ILE A 175 4.74 -35.93 -6.43
C ILE A 175 5.52 -35.22 -7.55
N ARG A 176 5.06 -35.33 -8.80
CA ARG A 176 5.68 -34.64 -9.94
C ARG A 176 5.59 -33.11 -9.87
N LYS A 177 4.63 -32.56 -9.13
CA LYS A 177 4.43 -31.09 -8.97
C LYS A 177 5.17 -30.50 -7.76
N LEU A 178 5.64 -31.32 -6.82
CA LEU A 178 6.35 -30.88 -5.62
C LEU A 178 7.58 -30.02 -5.90
N PRO A 179 8.48 -30.36 -6.86
CA PRO A 179 9.66 -29.54 -7.13
C PRO A 179 9.29 -28.13 -7.57
N CYS A 180 8.33 -27.99 -8.48
CA CYS A 180 7.85 -26.69 -8.93
C CYS A 180 7.12 -25.92 -7.82
N GLN A 181 6.39 -26.60 -6.93
CA GLN A 181 5.77 -25.98 -5.76
C GLN A 181 6.81 -25.41 -4.80
N MET A 182 7.87 -26.17 -4.50
CA MET A 182 8.97 -25.71 -3.65
C MET A 182 9.69 -24.52 -4.26
N ILE A 183 10.01 -24.57 -5.56
CA ILE A 183 10.65 -23.45 -6.26
C ILE A 183 9.74 -22.22 -6.25
N SER A 184 8.44 -22.39 -6.54
CA SER A 184 7.47 -21.27 -6.51
C SER A 184 7.37 -20.66 -5.12
N TYR A 185 7.30 -21.49 -4.08
CA TYR A 185 7.30 -21.05 -2.68
C TYR A 185 8.56 -20.24 -2.36
N MET A 186 9.74 -20.78 -2.68
CA MET A 186 11.02 -20.10 -2.45
C MET A 186 11.09 -18.77 -3.20
N LEU A 187 10.70 -18.76 -4.49
CA LEU A 187 10.67 -17.54 -5.30
C LEU A 187 9.74 -16.50 -4.69
N ALA A 188 8.50 -16.87 -4.34
CA ALA A 188 7.54 -15.97 -3.72
C ALA A 188 8.09 -15.37 -2.41
N HIS A 189 8.68 -16.19 -1.54
CA HIS A 189 9.14 -15.76 -0.21
C HIS A 189 10.51 -15.08 -0.21
N THR A 190 11.20 -15.03 -1.36
CA THR A 190 12.51 -14.37 -1.51
C THR A 190 12.47 -13.28 -2.57
N LEU A 191 12.76 -13.59 -3.83
CA LEU A 191 12.93 -12.62 -4.90
C LEU A 191 11.59 -12.05 -5.39
N GLY A 192 10.58 -12.90 -5.60
CA GLY A 192 9.29 -12.52 -6.16
C GLY A 192 8.61 -11.41 -5.37
N ARG A 193 8.39 -11.61 -4.06
CA ARG A 193 7.80 -10.56 -3.21
C ARG A 193 8.62 -9.28 -3.19
N ARG A 194 9.95 -9.35 -3.21
CA ARG A 194 10.83 -8.17 -3.19
C ARG A 194 10.79 -7.38 -4.51
N LEU A 195 10.53 -8.05 -5.64
CA LEU A 195 10.30 -7.38 -6.92
C LEU A 195 8.91 -6.77 -7.01
N VAL A 196 7.90 -7.45 -6.44
CA VAL A 196 6.53 -6.92 -6.39
C VAL A 196 6.43 -5.74 -5.42
N PHE A 197 7.11 -5.79 -4.27
CA PHE A 197 7.13 -4.75 -3.23
C PHE A 197 8.56 -4.36 -2.82
N PRO A 198 9.31 -3.67 -3.68
CA PRO A 198 10.68 -3.21 -3.39
C PRO A 198 10.77 -2.27 -2.19
N GLY A 199 9.70 -1.54 -1.85
CA GLY A 199 9.64 -0.73 -0.63
C GLY A 199 9.85 -1.51 0.67
N SER A 200 9.59 -2.83 0.67
CA SER A 200 9.87 -3.72 1.82
C SER A 200 11.33 -4.15 1.96
N VAL A 201 12.21 -3.77 1.02
CA VAL A 201 13.63 -4.13 1.04
C VAL A 201 14.38 -3.19 1.99
N SER A 202 15.03 -3.75 3.02
CA SER A 202 15.68 -2.97 4.07
C SER A 202 16.78 -2.05 3.54
N LEU A 203 17.45 -2.44 2.46
CA LEU A 203 18.50 -1.62 1.83
C LEU A 203 17.91 -0.35 1.21
N LEU A 204 16.79 -0.48 0.47
CA LEU A 204 16.08 0.65 -0.12
C LEU A 204 15.57 1.58 0.99
N GLN A 205 14.92 1.03 2.01
CA GLN A 205 14.40 1.81 3.14
C GLN A 205 15.50 2.60 3.86
N LYS A 206 16.68 2.01 4.06
CA LYS A 206 17.83 2.73 4.65
C LYS A 206 18.32 3.88 3.77
N MET A 207 18.23 3.77 2.44
CA MET A 207 18.61 4.84 1.51
C MET A 207 17.63 6.01 1.53
N VAL A 208 16.33 5.75 1.69
CA VAL A 208 15.28 6.78 1.70
C VAL A 208 14.91 7.27 3.11
N ALA A 209 15.45 6.66 4.16
CA ALA A 209 15.11 6.97 5.55
C ALA A 209 15.21 8.46 5.92
N PRO A 210 16.24 9.24 5.50
CA PRO A 210 16.30 10.67 5.77
C PRO A 210 15.10 11.45 5.18
N GLN A 211 14.71 11.12 3.96
CA GLN A 211 13.58 11.74 3.26
C GLN A 211 12.26 11.37 3.93
N LEU A 212 12.11 10.12 4.39
CA LEU A 212 10.92 9.70 5.15
C LEU A 212 10.79 10.45 6.48
N LEU A 213 11.89 10.61 7.22
CA LEU A 213 11.88 11.39 8.47
C LEU A 213 11.48 12.84 8.21
N GLN A 214 12.03 13.47 7.16
CA GLN A 214 11.68 14.83 6.79
C GLN A 214 10.22 14.97 6.33
N GLY A 215 9.73 14.04 5.49
CA GLY A 215 8.34 14.01 5.03
C GLY A 215 7.36 13.85 6.19
N ARG A 216 7.65 12.94 7.14
CA ARG A 216 6.84 12.78 8.35
C ARG A 216 6.85 14.03 9.23
N ALA A 217 8.03 14.65 9.42
CA ALA A 217 8.13 15.90 10.18
C ALA A 217 7.26 17.00 9.56
N LYS A 218 7.29 17.14 8.22
CA LYS A 218 6.42 18.07 7.49
C LYS A 218 4.93 17.81 7.76
N LEU A 219 4.50 16.55 7.67
CA LEU A 219 3.09 16.19 7.92
C LEU A 219 2.67 16.48 9.37
N ILE A 220 3.54 16.21 10.35
CA ILE A 220 3.23 16.41 11.77
C ILE A 220 3.25 17.90 12.15
N GLU A 221 4.26 18.65 11.70
CA GLU A 221 4.50 20.04 12.11
C GLU A 221 3.68 21.04 11.29
N GLU A 222 3.66 20.93 9.96
CA GLU A 222 2.96 21.88 9.08
C GLU A 222 1.47 21.57 8.94
N HIS A 223 1.10 20.29 8.95
CA HIS A 223 -0.28 19.84 8.74
C HIS A 223 -0.97 19.30 9.99
N GLN A 224 -0.35 19.43 11.17
CA GLN A 224 -0.88 18.95 12.46
C GLN A 224 -1.21 17.45 12.45
N GLY A 225 -0.44 16.67 11.69
CA GLY A 225 -0.60 15.22 11.55
C GLY A 225 -0.55 14.49 12.89
N GLN A 226 -1.38 13.47 13.00
CA GLN A 226 -1.48 12.57 14.15
C GLN A 226 -1.04 11.18 13.72
N ARG A 227 0.16 10.78 14.13
CA ARG A 227 0.69 9.44 13.87
C ARG A 227 0.06 8.43 14.82
N ALA A 228 -0.25 7.23 14.33
CA ALA A 228 -0.79 6.14 15.14
C ALA A 228 -0.24 4.78 14.70
N CYS A 229 -0.11 3.87 15.67
CA CYS A 229 0.24 2.47 15.45
C CYS A 229 -0.99 1.59 15.52
N LEU A 230 -1.37 0.96 14.40
CA LEU A 230 -2.53 0.08 14.32
C LEU A 230 -2.09 -1.38 14.36
N LEU A 231 -2.71 -2.22 15.19
CA LEU A 231 -2.42 -3.66 15.26
C LEU A 231 -3.41 -4.45 14.40
N ALA A 232 -2.93 -4.96 13.27
CA ALA A 232 -3.68 -5.78 12.33
C ALA A 232 -3.90 -7.21 12.84
N GLN A 233 -4.80 -7.95 12.18
CA GLN A 233 -5.23 -9.29 12.59
C GLN A 233 -4.10 -10.33 12.64
N ASP A 234 -3.11 -10.21 11.75
CA ASP A 234 -1.94 -11.08 11.67
C ASP A 234 -0.81 -10.67 12.64
N GLY A 235 -1.07 -9.71 13.53
CA GLY A 235 -0.11 -9.20 14.50
C GLY A 235 0.85 -8.15 13.93
N ASN A 236 0.70 -7.76 12.66
CA ASN A 236 1.48 -6.68 12.10
C ASN A 236 1.08 -5.32 12.68
N ARG A 237 2.07 -4.49 12.96
CA ARG A 237 1.88 -3.10 13.34
C ARG A 237 1.98 -2.23 12.10
N ILE A 238 0.93 -1.44 11.84
CA ILE A 238 0.80 -0.59 10.67
C ILE A 238 1.01 0.86 11.09
N ASP A 239 1.98 1.51 10.48
CA ASP A 239 2.32 2.92 10.70
C ASP A 239 1.39 3.81 9.86
N THR A 240 0.70 4.73 10.53
CA THR A 240 -0.30 5.60 9.91
C THR A 240 -0.13 7.04 10.36
N VAL A 241 -0.58 7.97 9.52
CA VAL A 241 -0.71 9.38 9.88
C VAL A 241 -2.05 9.93 9.40
N PHE A 242 -2.74 10.61 10.30
CA PHE A 242 -4.03 11.23 10.05
C PHE A 242 -3.93 12.76 10.11
N ILE A 243 -4.50 13.44 9.13
CA ILE A 243 -4.62 14.89 9.08
C ILE A 243 -6.11 15.25 9.11
N ASP A 244 -6.55 15.82 10.23
CA ASP A 244 -7.94 16.23 10.43
C ASP A 244 -8.16 17.66 9.95
N ARG A 245 -8.97 17.83 8.91
CA ARG A 245 -9.33 19.16 8.41
C ARG A 245 -10.72 19.61 8.82
N ARG A 246 -11.51 18.80 9.53
CA ARG A 246 -12.93 19.11 9.85
C ARG A 246 -13.10 20.47 10.53
N ARG A 247 -12.08 20.95 11.27
CA ARG A 247 -12.06 22.27 11.93
C ARG A 247 -11.87 23.46 10.97
N GLN A 248 -11.42 23.24 9.74
CA GLN A 248 -11.19 24.29 8.74
C GLN A 248 -12.48 24.68 7.98
N GLY A 249 -13.59 23.96 8.18
CA GLY A 249 -14.92 24.36 7.73
C GLY A 249 -15.26 24.14 6.25
N SER A 250 -14.35 23.63 5.43
CA SER A 250 -14.64 23.31 4.01
C SER A 250 -15.52 22.06 3.87
N ASN A 251 -16.25 21.93 2.76
CA ASN A 251 -17.03 20.71 2.49
C ASN A 251 -16.11 19.50 2.30
N HIS A 252 -14.97 19.67 1.61
CA HIS A 252 -13.96 18.62 1.42
C HIS A 252 -13.39 18.12 2.75
N ALA A 253 -13.27 18.98 3.77
CA ALA A 253 -12.73 18.60 5.06
C ALA A 253 -13.56 17.53 5.80
N ARG A 254 -14.85 17.38 5.48
CA ARG A 254 -15.72 16.34 6.06
C ARG A 254 -15.52 14.96 5.43
N THR A 255 -14.88 14.91 4.26
CA THR A 255 -14.55 13.67 3.57
C THR A 255 -13.13 13.25 3.95
N LEU A 256 -12.98 11.99 4.35
CA LEU A 256 -11.69 11.36 4.58
C LEU A 256 -11.23 10.67 3.30
N VAL A 257 -10.02 10.98 2.84
CA VAL A 257 -9.35 10.21 1.79
C VAL A 257 -8.36 9.26 2.44
N VAL A 258 -8.59 7.95 2.28
CA VAL A 258 -7.65 6.90 2.72
C VAL A 258 -6.72 6.58 1.56
N CYS A 259 -5.42 6.82 1.76
CA CYS A 259 -4.39 6.79 0.73
C CYS A 259 -3.61 5.47 0.76
N SER A 260 -3.61 4.73 -0.35
CA SER A 260 -2.83 3.50 -0.53
C SER A 260 -1.72 3.70 -1.56
N GLU A 261 -0.49 3.49 -1.13
CA GLU A 261 0.72 3.81 -1.89
C GLU A 261 1.08 2.75 -2.97
N GLY A 262 2.06 3.12 -3.81
CA GLY A 262 2.67 2.22 -4.78
C GLY A 262 3.68 1.26 -4.16
N ASN A 263 4.28 0.40 -4.98
CA ASN A 263 5.14 -0.70 -4.52
C ASN A 263 6.51 -0.29 -3.93
N ALA A 264 6.89 0.97 -4.10
CA ALA A 264 7.99 1.65 -3.43
C ALA A 264 7.55 3.01 -2.86
N GLY A 265 6.24 3.22 -2.73
CA GLY A 265 5.66 4.44 -2.16
C GLY A 265 5.56 4.35 -0.65
N PHE A 266 5.60 5.50 -0.01
CA PHE A 266 5.48 5.66 1.45
C PHE A 266 4.58 6.85 1.72
N TYR A 267 3.72 6.77 2.74
CA TYR A 267 2.76 7.84 3.02
C TYR A 267 3.47 9.18 3.27
N GLU A 268 4.71 9.15 3.77
CA GLU A 268 5.51 10.33 4.09
C GLU A 268 5.81 11.22 2.87
N LEU A 269 5.82 10.64 1.66
CA LEU A 269 6.27 11.31 0.43
C LEU A 269 5.33 11.08 -0.77
N GLY A 270 4.29 10.26 -0.59
CA GLY A 270 3.49 9.73 -1.69
C GLY A 270 2.16 10.43 -1.90
N VAL A 271 1.15 9.63 -2.23
CA VAL A 271 -0.14 10.08 -2.74
C VAL A 271 -0.99 10.87 -1.76
N MET A 272 -0.60 10.92 -0.47
CA MET A 272 -1.28 11.79 0.51
C MET A 272 -1.27 13.27 0.12
N ALA A 273 -0.23 13.74 -0.57
CA ALA A 273 -0.09 15.16 -0.91
C ALA A 273 -1.24 15.66 -1.78
N THR A 274 -1.69 14.87 -2.75
CA THR A 274 -2.74 15.24 -3.72
C THR A 274 -4.10 15.58 -3.07
N PRO A 275 -4.76 14.68 -2.31
CA PRO A 275 -6.01 15.01 -1.63
C PRO A 275 -5.81 16.05 -0.50
N LEU A 276 -4.62 16.09 0.10
CA LEU A 276 -4.29 17.10 1.09
C LEU A 276 -4.24 18.49 0.45
N GLU A 277 -3.63 18.67 -0.70
CA GLU A 277 -3.67 19.94 -1.45
C GLU A 277 -5.10 20.28 -1.92
N ALA A 278 -5.90 19.26 -2.27
CA ALA A 278 -7.29 19.42 -2.70
C ALA A 278 -8.29 19.75 -1.56
N GLY A 279 -7.85 19.82 -0.31
CA GLY A 279 -8.69 20.31 0.80
C GLY A 279 -9.26 19.24 1.74
N TYR A 280 -8.97 17.95 1.51
CA TYR A 280 -9.59 16.84 2.24
C TYR A 280 -8.91 16.54 3.58
N SER A 281 -9.65 15.87 4.49
CA SER A 281 -8.99 15.12 5.57
C SER A 281 -8.33 13.88 4.96
N VAL A 282 -7.14 13.50 5.43
CA VAL A 282 -6.36 12.41 4.81
C VAL A 282 -5.83 11.45 5.85
N LEU A 283 -5.95 10.15 5.57
CA LEU A 283 -5.32 9.06 6.34
C LEU A 283 -4.37 8.29 5.41
N GLY A 284 -3.08 8.38 5.68
CA GLY A 284 -2.06 7.58 5.01
C GLY A 284 -1.56 6.45 5.89
N TRP A 285 -1.13 5.37 5.26
CA TRP A 285 -0.61 4.19 5.93
C TRP A 285 0.50 3.56 5.09
N ASN A 286 1.43 2.87 5.75
CA ASN A 286 2.50 2.14 5.10
C ASN A 286 2.17 0.64 5.03
N HIS A 287 2.37 0.03 3.86
CA HIS A 287 2.22 -1.41 3.63
C HIS A 287 2.98 -2.26 4.68
N PRO A 288 2.56 -3.50 4.98
CA PRO A 288 3.34 -4.42 5.80
C PRO A 288 4.81 -4.50 5.35
N GLY A 289 5.72 -4.24 6.28
CA GLY A 289 7.17 -4.23 6.03
C GLY A 289 7.72 -2.95 5.40
N PHE A 290 6.93 -1.89 5.21
CA PHE A 290 7.38 -0.60 4.69
C PHE A 290 7.62 0.40 5.83
N ALA A 291 8.80 1.03 5.80
CA ALA A 291 9.21 2.06 6.75
C ALA A 291 8.98 1.64 8.22
N GLY A 292 8.00 2.26 8.90
CA GLY A 292 7.63 1.91 10.26
C GLY A 292 6.89 0.57 10.38
N SER A 293 6.08 0.20 9.39
CA SER A 293 5.20 -0.97 9.45
C SER A 293 5.98 -2.28 9.54
N THR A 294 5.54 -3.19 10.39
CA THR A 294 6.15 -4.52 10.53
C THR A 294 5.58 -5.52 9.52
N GLY A 295 6.16 -6.72 9.47
CA GLY A 295 5.64 -7.80 8.64
C GLY A 295 6.22 -7.83 7.23
N VAL A 296 5.49 -8.49 6.32
CA VAL A 296 5.87 -8.65 4.91
C VAL A 296 4.63 -8.51 4.02
N PRO A 297 4.78 -7.91 2.83
CA PRO A 297 3.63 -7.56 1.98
C PRO A 297 3.19 -8.79 1.15
N PHE A 298 2.30 -9.60 1.73
CA PHE A 298 1.54 -10.62 1.01
C PHE A 298 0.08 -10.17 0.86
N PRO A 299 -0.67 -10.67 -0.14
CA PRO A 299 -2.05 -10.26 -0.36
C PRO A 299 -2.93 -10.26 0.90
N GLN A 300 -2.82 -11.31 1.74
CA GLN A 300 -3.58 -11.37 2.99
C GLN A 300 -3.14 -10.31 4.01
N ALA A 301 -1.83 -10.05 4.12
CA ALA A 301 -1.31 -9.03 5.03
C ALA A 301 -1.71 -7.62 4.60
N GLU A 302 -1.73 -7.34 3.30
CA GLU A 302 -2.25 -6.08 2.73
C GLU A 302 -3.71 -5.86 3.09
N ALA A 303 -4.54 -6.90 2.97
CA ALA A 303 -5.95 -6.84 3.35
C ALA A 303 -6.15 -6.66 4.86
N ASN A 304 -5.43 -7.40 5.69
CA ASN A 304 -5.48 -7.25 7.15
C ASN A 304 -5.06 -5.84 7.60
N ALA A 305 -4.04 -5.26 6.94
CA ALA A 305 -3.58 -3.91 7.20
C ALA A 305 -4.62 -2.87 6.80
N MET A 306 -5.20 -3.00 5.60
CA MET A 306 -6.26 -2.11 5.15
C MET A 306 -7.52 -2.22 6.02
N ASP A 307 -7.87 -3.42 6.49
CA ASP A 307 -9.02 -3.64 7.35
C ASP A 307 -8.90 -2.84 8.66
N VAL A 308 -7.78 -2.96 9.37
CA VAL A 308 -7.56 -2.20 10.61
C VAL A 308 -7.49 -0.69 10.36
N VAL A 309 -7.01 -0.24 9.18
CA VAL A 309 -7.03 1.17 8.77
C VAL A 309 -8.48 1.67 8.61
N MET A 310 -9.35 0.89 7.97
CA MET A 310 -10.77 1.22 7.80
C MET A 310 -11.54 1.21 9.13
N GLN A 311 -11.28 0.22 10.00
CA GLN A 311 -11.85 0.18 11.34
C GLN A 311 -11.38 1.39 12.17
N TYR A 312 -10.10 1.75 12.13
CA TYR A 312 -9.57 2.93 12.81
C TYR A 312 -10.25 4.23 12.32
N ALA A 313 -10.41 4.37 11.00
CA ALA A 313 -11.09 5.52 10.41
C ALA A 313 -12.54 5.66 10.88
N THR A 314 -13.26 4.56 10.99
CA THR A 314 -14.69 4.56 11.34
C THR A 314 -14.93 4.66 12.83
N GLU A 315 -14.20 3.90 13.63
CA GLU A 315 -14.48 3.73 15.05
C GLU A 315 -13.74 4.73 15.94
N ARG A 316 -12.53 5.13 15.55
CA ARG A 316 -11.69 6.04 16.36
C ARG A 316 -11.65 7.45 15.79
N LEU A 317 -11.52 7.59 14.48
CA LEU A 317 -11.52 8.91 13.84
C LEU A 317 -12.94 9.48 13.62
N GLY A 318 -13.95 8.61 13.68
CA GLY A 318 -15.38 8.98 13.67
C GLY A 318 -15.91 9.37 12.29
N PHE A 319 -15.33 8.85 11.21
CA PHE A 319 -15.87 9.01 9.86
C PHE A 319 -16.87 7.90 9.56
N GLN A 320 -18.04 8.24 9.03
CA GLN A 320 -18.94 7.22 8.48
C GLN A 320 -18.33 6.65 7.19
N PRO A 321 -18.59 5.38 6.84
CA PRO A 321 -18.16 4.82 5.55
C PRO A 321 -18.52 5.73 4.37
N THR A 322 -19.72 6.30 4.37
CA THR A 322 -20.21 7.25 3.34
C THR A 322 -19.46 8.58 3.27
N GLN A 323 -18.52 8.82 4.18
CA GLN A 323 -17.62 9.99 4.19
C GLN A 323 -16.19 9.60 3.80
N ILE A 324 -15.93 8.34 3.46
CA ILE A 324 -14.61 7.82 3.14
C ILE A 324 -14.49 7.62 1.64
N VAL A 325 -13.44 8.18 1.06
CA VAL A 325 -13.01 7.93 -0.32
C VAL A 325 -11.71 7.14 -0.26
N LEU A 326 -11.64 6.04 -1.00
CA LEU A 326 -10.44 5.25 -1.14
C LEU A 326 -9.65 5.77 -2.33
N TYR A 327 -8.42 6.24 -2.08
CA TYR A 327 -7.52 6.69 -3.14
C TYR A 327 -6.28 5.80 -3.17
N ALA A 328 -5.99 5.25 -4.34
CA ALA A 328 -4.86 4.36 -4.52
C ALA A 328 -4.07 4.65 -5.79
N TRP A 329 -2.76 4.46 -5.70
CA TRP A 329 -1.86 4.52 -6.83
C TRP A 329 -1.21 3.17 -7.10
N SER A 330 -1.18 2.77 -8.38
CA SER A 330 -0.45 1.58 -8.83
C SER A 330 -0.88 0.32 -8.06
N ILE A 331 0.08 -0.39 -7.42
CA ILE A 331 -0.17 -1.59 -6.63
C ILE A 331 -1.11 -1.37 -5.44
N GLY A 332 -1.19 -0.14 -4.92
CA GLY A 332 -2.11 0.24 -3.85
C GLY A 332 -3.58 0.04 -4.25
N GLY A 333 -3.87 -0.13 -5.54
CA GLY A 333 -5.18 -0.50 -6.03
C GLY A 333 -5.69 -1.82 -5.45
N PHE A 334 -4.80 -2.76 -5.10
CA PHE A 334 -5.19 -4.02 -4.47
C PHE A 334 -5.85 -3.83 -3.09
N PRO A 335 -5.18 -3.27 -2.07
CA PRO A 335 -5.84 -3.05 -0.79
C PRO A 335 -7.06 -2.10 -0.91
N ALA A 336 -7.04 -1.11 -1.81
CA ALA A 336 -8.17 -0.21 -1.99
C ALA A 336 -9.40 -0.88 -2.63
N THR A 337 -9.22 -1.72 -3.66
CA THR A 337 -10.34 -2.50 -4.23
C THR A 337 -10.86 -3.55 -3.24
N TRP A 338 -9.97 -4.13 -2.43
CA TRP A 338 -10.37 -4.99 -1.31
C TRP A 338 -11.22 -4.27 -0.27
N ALA A 339 -10.82 -3.06 0.13
CA ALA A 339 -11.62 -2.24 1.05
C ALA A 339 -12.96 -1.86 0.44
N ALA A 340 -12.99 -1.44 -0.83
CA ALA A 340 -14.23 -1.07 -1.51
C ALA A 340 -15.24 -2.23 -1.53
N MET A 341 -14.82 -3.47 -1.84
CA MET A 341 -15.75 -4.61 -1.81
C MET A 341 -16.16 -5.04 -0.39
N SER A 342 -15.32 -4.78 0.63
CA SER A 342 -15.57 -5.19 2.02
C SER A 342 -16.35 -4.14 2.82
N TYR A 343 -16.27 -2.88 2.40
CA TYR A 343 -16.96 -1.71 2.94
C TYR A 343 -17.72 -1.02 1.79
N PRO A 344 -18.77 -1.65 1.24
CA PRO A 344 -19.45 -1.17 0.03
C PRO A 344 -20.12 0.20 0.19
N GLU A 345 -20.29 0.68 1.43
CA GLU A 345 -20.87 1.98 1.75
C GLU A 345 -19.88 3.15 1.62
N VAL A 346 -18.62 2.91 1.23
CA VAL A 346 -17.66 4.00 0.99
C VAL A 346 -18.18 4.98 -0.06
N SER A 347 -17.84 6.27 0.09
CA SER A 347 -18.30 7.33 -0.82
C SER A 347 -17.78 7.17 -2.24
N GLY A 348 -16.65 6.51 -2.43
CA GLY A 348 -16.06 6.34 -3.75
C GLY A 348 -14.69 5.70 -3.74
N LEU A 349 -14.30 5.18 -4.90
CA LEU A 349 -12.98 4.61 -5.17
C LEU A 349 -12.30 5.36 -6.32
N VAL A 350 -11.09 5.88 -6.07
CA VAL A 350 -10.24 6.56 -7.05
C VAL A 350 -9.00 5.71 -7.28
N LEU A 351 -8.85 5.15 -8.48
CA LEU A 351 -7.68 4.33 -8.86
C LEU A 351 -6.82 5.09 -9.86
N ASP A 352 -5.64 5.54 -9.44
CA ASP A 352 -4.67 6.24 -10.28
C ASP A 352 -3.55 5.31 -10.74
N ALA A 353 -3.34 5.22 -12.05
CA ALA A 353 -2.30 4.40 -12.66
C ALA A 353 -2.28 2.95 -12.12
N SER A 354 -3.46 2.36 -11.89
CA SER A 354 -3.60 0.99 -11.41
C SER A 354 -3.84 0.01 -12.57
N PHE A 355 -4.00 -1.26 -12.25
CA PHE A 355 -4.08 -2.37 -13.19
C PHE A 355 -5.20 -3.34 -12.81
N ASP A 356 -5.56 -4.24 -13.74
CA ASP A 356 -6.56 -5.30 -13.52
C ASP A 356 -6.00 -6.51 -12.80
N ASP A 357 -4.85 -7.00 -13.25
CA ASP A 357 -4.18 -8.21 -12.77
C ASP A 357 -2.66 -8.01 -12.84
N ILE A 358 -1.95 -8.47 -11.81
CA ILE A 358 -0.49 -8.35 -11.77
C ILE A 358 0.23 -9.33 -12.71
N VAL A 359 -0.39 -10.44 -13.12
CA VAL A 359 0.27 -11.46 -13.93
C VAL A 359 0.89 -10.92 -15.22
N PRO A 360 0.16 -10.15 -16.07
CA PRO A 360 0.74 -9.55 -17.27
C PRO A 360 1.96 -8.65 -16.99
N LEU A 361 1.92 -7.88 -15.90
CA LEU A 361 3.02 -7.00 -15.48
C LEU A 361 4.22 -7.80 -14.98
N ALA A 362 3.99 -8.88 -14.22
CA ALA A 362 5.05 -9.77 -13.77
C ALA A 362 5.72 -10.49 -14.94
N THR A 363 4.95 -10.95 -15.93
CA THR A 363 5.48 -11.61 -17.12
C THR A 363 6.23 -10.66 -18.05
N LYS A 364 5.88 -9.36 -18.07
CA LYS A 364 6.63 -8.32 -18.80
C LYS A 364 8.06 -8.17 -18.27
N VAL A 365 8.24 -8.22 -16.96
CA VAL A 365 9.54 -7.98 -16.31
C VAL A 365 10.44 -9.23 -16.31
N MET A 366 9.84 -10.41 -16.28
CA MET A 366 10.58 -11.66 -16.15
C MET A 366 10.97 -12.27 -17.51
N PRO A 367 12.07 -13.06 -17.59
CA PRO A 367 12.43 -13.74 -18.82
C PRO A 367 11.32 -14.65 -19.35
N ASN A 368 11.06 -14.60 -20.66
CA ASN A 368 10.02 -15.40 -21.32
C ASN A 368 10.10 -16.91 -21.03
N SER A 369 11.32 -17.45 -20.89
CA SER A 369 11.56 -18.87 -20.57
C SER A 369 11.01 -19.28 -19.20
N TRP A 370 10.73 -18.33 -18.30
CA TRP A 370 10.22 -18.58 -16.96
C TRP A 370 8.72 -18.30 -16.83
N GLY A 371 8.04 -17.93 -17.93
CA GLY A 371 6.65 -17.45 -17.91
C GLY A 371 5.68 -18.34 -17.14
N SER A 372 5.70 -19.66 -17.37
CA SER A 372 4.81 -20.61 -16.67
C SER A 372 5.07 -20.66 -15.15
N LEU A 373 6.34 -20.58 -14.74
CA LEU A 373 6.73 -20.58 -13.33
C LEU A 373 6.35 -19.26 -12.65
N VAL A 374 6.52 -18.13 -13.35
CA VAL A 374 6.12 -16.80 -12.88
C VAL A 374 4.60 -16.75 -12.68
N VAL A 375 3.82 -17.14 -13.69
CA VAL A 375 2.35 -17.20 -13.60
C VAL A 375 1.92 -18.04 -12.40
N ARG A 376 2.48 -19.25 -12.27
CA ARG A 376 2.19 -20.13 -11.13
C ARG A 376 2.52 -19.47 -9.80
N THR A 377 3.73 -18.92 -9.66
CA THR A 377 4.20 -18.31 -8.41
C THR A 377 3.33 -17.12 -8.01
N VAL A 378 2.99 -16.27 -8.98
CA VAL A 378 2.13 -15.11 -8.77
C VAL A 378 0.72 -15.55 -8.37
N ARG A 379 0.11 -16.50 -9.09
CA ARG A 379 -1.24 -16.99 -8.76
C ARG A 379 -1.32 -17.69 -7.41
N ASP A 380 -0.32 -18.49 -7.05
CA ASP A 380 -0.34 -19.28 -5.81
C ASP A 380 -0.06 -18.40 -4.56
N TYR A 381 0.73 -17.31 -4.69
CA TYR A 381 1.26 -16.57 -3.52
C TYR A 381 1.13 -15.05 -3.55
N LEU A 382 1.04 -14.44 -4.73
CA LEU A 382 1.09 -12.98 -4.93
C LEU A 382 -0.06 -12.52 -5.84
N ASN A 383 -1.23 -13.13 -5.72
CA ASN A 383 -2.35 -12.92 -6.63
C ASN A 383 -3.03 -11.58 -6.35
N LEU A 384 -2.56 -10.53 -7.01
CA LEU A 384 -3.17 -9.19 -6.97
C LEU A 384 -4.11 -9.04 -8.17
N ASN A 385 -5.39 -9.31 -7.96
CA ASN A 385 -6.44 -9.21 -8.97
C ASN A 385 -7.43 -8.12 -8.56
N ASN A 386 -7.15 -6.89 -8.98
CA ASN A 386 -7.96 -5.73 -8.64
C ASN A 386 -9.29 -5.75 -9.37
N ALA A 387 -9.34 -6.32 -10.59
CA ALA A 387 -10.57 -6.35 -11.38
C ALA A 387 -11.65 -7.24 -10.75
N ASP A 388 -11.28 -8.41 -10.22
CA ASP A 388 -12.22 -9.29 -9.50
C ASP A 388 -12.82 -8.58 -8.28
N GLN A 389 -11.96 -7.92 -7.49
CA GLN A 389 -12.39 -7.15 -6.32
C GLN A 389 -13.24 -5.95 -6.70
N LEU A 390 -12.84 -5.20 -7.73
CA LEU A 390 -13.56 -4.04 -8.24
C LEU A 390 -14.96 -4.42 -8.76
N CYS A 391 -15.10 -5.56 -9.45
CA CYS A 391 -16.40 -6.01 -9.94
C CYS A 391 -17.38 -6.29 -8.79
N ARG A 392 -16.89 -6.64 -7.60
CA ARG A 392 -17.71 -6.89 -6.41
C ARG A 392 -18.08 -5.61 -5.65
N TYR A 393 -17.53 -4.46 -6.03
CA TYR A 393 -17.86 -3.17 -5.42
C TYR A 393 -19.00 -2.48 -6.18
N PRO A 394 -20.16 -2.26 -5.54
CA PRO A 394 -21.32 -1.66 -6.19
C PRO A 394 -21.26 -0.13 -6.27
N GLY A 395 -20.38 0.52 -5.50
CA GLY A 395 -20.38 1.98 -5.34
C GLY A 395 -19.66 2.76 -6.44
N PRO A 396 -19.53 4.09 -6.27
CA PRO A 396 -18.93 4.98 -7.26
C PRO A 396 -17.42 4.71 -7.47
N VAL A 397 -16.96 4.67 -8.72
CA VAL A 397 -15.53 4.47 -9.07
C VAL A 397 -15.08 5.39 -10.20
N ILE A 398 -13.84 5.87 -10.12
CA ILE A 398 -13.14 6.54 -11.22
C ILE A 398 -11.72 5.98 -11.38
N LEU A 399 -11.34 5.75 -12.63
CA LEU A 399 -10.04 5.28 -13.05
C LEU A 399 -9.28 6.46 -13.67
N ILE A 400 -8.14 6.83 -13.09
CA ILE A 400 -7.24 7.81 -13.67
C ILE A 400 -6.17 7.05 -14.45
N ARG A 401 -6.28 7.09 -15.78
CA ARG A 401 -5.34 6.43 -16.69
C ARG A 401 -4.28 7.43 -17.12
N ARG A 402 -3.03 7.14 -16.75
CA ARG A 402 -1.87 7.91 -17.20
C ARG A 402 -1.47 7.46 -18.60
N THR A 403 -1.52 8.35 -19.59
CA THR A 403 -1.35 7.97 -21.00
C THR A 403 0.11 7.76 -21.40
N ARG A 404 1.07 8.28 -20.62
CA ARG A 404 2.51 8.06 -20.81
C ARG A 404 3.10 7.09 -19.78
N ASP A 405 2.29 6.17 -19.26
CA ASP A 405 2.68 5.23 -18.21
C ASP A 405 3.56 4.08 -18.75
N GLU A 406 4.83 4.09 -18.33
CA GLU A 406 5.87 3.14 -18.71
C GLU A 406 5.85 1.83 -17.90
N ILE A 407 5.16 1.82 -16.75
CA ILE A 407 5.13 0.71 -15.81
C ILE A 407 3.91 -0.18 -16.06
N ILE A 408 2.73 0.43 -16.15
CA ILE A 408 1.42 -0.23 -16.25
C ILE A 408 1.08 -0.63 -17.70
N SER A 409 1.72 -0.05 -18.69
CA SER A 409 1.60 -0.49 -20.09
C SER A 409 2.48 -1.70 -20.34
N THR A 410 1.98 -2.77 -20.98
CA THR A 410 2.83 -3.96 -21.24
C THR A 410 3.85 -3.72 -22.33
N ILE A 411 3.56 -2.80 -23.26
CA ILE A 411 4.48 -2.31 -24.29
C ILE A 411 4.75 -0.83 -23.98
N PRO A 412 6.03 -0.41 -23.83
CA PRO A 412 6.37 1.00 -23.62
C PRO A 412 5.82 1.88 -24.75
N GLU A 413 5.36 3.08 -24.40
CA GLU A 413 4.82 4.08 -25.35
C GLU A 413 3.57 3.64 -26.14
N ASP A 414 2.99 2.48 -25.82
CA ASP A 414 1.74 2.01 -26.40
C ASP A 414 0.59 2.05 -25.37
N PRO A 415 -0.23 3.12 -25.39
CA PRO A 415 -1.34 3.29 -24.45
C PRO A 415 -2.43 2.24 -24.62
N SER A 416 -2.51 1.54 -25.76
CA SER A 416 -3.48 0.46 -25.97
C SER A 416 -3.22 -0.73 -25.04
N THR A 417 -1.98 -0.87 -24.57
CA THR A 417 -1.54 -1.97 -23.70
C THR A 417 -1.55 -1.63 -22.21
N ASN A 418 -1.99 -0.42 -21.84
CA ASN A 418 -2.15 -0.02 -20.45
C ASN A 418 -3.14 -0.94 -19.71
N ARG A 419 -2.74 -1.54 -18.58
CA ARG A 419 -3.62 -2.46 -17.83
C ARG A 419 -4.87 -1.80 -17.25
N GLY A 420 -4.90 -0.47 -17.10
CA GLY A 420 -6.11 0.27 -16.78
C GLY A 420 -7.22 0.11 -17.83
N ASN A 421 -6.85 -0.15 -19.10
CA ASN A 421 -7.81 -0.43 -20.18
C ASN A 421 -8.60 -1.72 -19.90
N GLU A 422 -7.92 -2.78 -19.47
CA GLU A 422 -8.58 -4.05 -19.17
C GLU A 422 -9.41 -3.94 -17.88
N LEU A 423 -8.95 -3.14 -16.91
CA LEU A 423 -9.71 -2.86 -15.69
C LEU A 423 -11.06 -2.20 -16.01
N LEU A 424 -11.08 -1.17 -16.88
CA LEU A 424 -12.31 -0.54 -17.36
C LEU A 424 -13.21 -1.52 -18.11
N ARG A 425 -12.63 -2.32 -19.01
CA ARG A 425 -13.38 -3.29 -19.81
C ARG A 425 -14.07 -4.34 -18.94
N GLN A 426 -13.38 -4.86 -17.93
CA GLN A 426 -13.97 -5.81 -16.98
C GLN A 426 -15.06 -5.16 -16.14
N LEU A 427 -14.85 -3.92 -15.67
CA LEU A 427 -15.86 -3.14 -14.95
C LEU A 427 -17.13 -2.95 -15.78
N LEU A 428 -17.02 -2.48 -17.03
CA LEU A 428 -18.17 -2.26 -17.90
C LEU A 428 -18.89 -3.56 -18.24
N LYS A 429 -18.14 -4.64 -18.49
CA LYS A 429 -18.70 -5.98 -18.75
C LYS A 429 -19.46 -6.52 -17.55
N HIS A 430 -18.98 -6.25 -16.33
CA HIS A 430 -19.67 -6.66 -15.13
C HIS A 430 -20.91 -5.79 -14.86
N ARG A 431 -20.77 -4.46 -14.93
CA ARG A 431 -21.86 -3.54 -14.57
C ARG A 431 -22.97 -3.47 -15.62
N TYR A 432 -22.65 -3.62 -16.91
CA TYR A 432 -23.57 -3.41 -18.02
C TYR A 432 -23.43 -4.51 -19.09
N PRO A 433 -23.66 -5.78 -18.74
CA PRO A 433 -23.38 -6.91 -19.64
C PRO A 433 -24.09 -6.81 -20.99
N ASN A 434 -25.31 -6.27 -21.03
CA ASN A 434 -26.11 -6.16 -22.26
C ASN A 434 -25.67 -5.00 -23.19
N LEU A 435 -24.80 -4.11 -22.73
CA LEU A 435 -24.17 -3.06 -23.55
C LEU A 435 -22.87 -3.54 -24.23
N VAL A 436 -22.28 -4.63 -23.73
CA VAL A 436 -20.99 -5.16 -24.18
C VAL A 436 -21.18 -6.10 -25.37
N THR A 437 -21.12 -5.52 -26.57
CA THR A 437 -21.20 -6.24 -27.85
C THR A 437 -19.85 -6.21 -28.56
N LYS A 438 -19.69 -7.01 -29.62
CA LYS A 438 -18.45 -6.98 -30.42
C LYS A 438 -18.16 -5.58 -30.97
N GLN A 439 -19.21 -4.87 -31.40
CA GLN A 439 -19.10 -3.53 -31.98
C GLN A 439 -18.76 -2.49 -30.91
N SER A 440 -19.51 -2.44 -29.80
CA SER A 440 -19.27 -1.45 -28.74
C SER A 440 -17.89 -1.61 -28.11
N MET A 441 -17.41 -2.85 -27.97
CA MET A 441 -16.06 -3.13 -27.47
C MET A 441 -14.95 -2.77 -28.45
N GLU A 442 -15.20 -2.85 -29.75
CA GLU A 442 -14.21 -2.42 -30.74
C GLU A 442 -14.06 -0.89 -30.74
N SER A 443 -15.18 -0.16 -30.66
CA SER A 443 -15.18 1.29 -30.48
C SER A 443 -14.45 1.70 -29.19
N LEU A 444 -14.71 0.99 -28.08
CA LEU A 444 -14.00 1.22 -26.83
C LEU A 444 -12.49 0.96 -26.97
N ARG A 445 -12.08 -0.12 -27.66
CA ARG A 445 -10.65 -0.39 -27.91
C ARG A 445 -9.99 0.71 -28.73
N GLN A 446 -10.67 1.21 -29.76
CA GLN A 446 -10.16 2.31 -30.58
C GLN A 446 -9.95 3.57 -29.75
N TRP A 447 -10.90 3.90 -28.87
CA TRP A 447 -10.76 5.04 -27.95
C TRP A 447 -9.61 4.84 -26.95
N LEU A 448 -9.49 3.64 -26.36
CA LEU A 448 -8.41 3.31 -25.42
C LEU A 448 -7.03 3.21 -26.09
N ALA A 449 -6.97 2.94 -27.40
CA ALA A 449 -5.71 2.90 -28.14
C ALA A 449 -5.10 4.30 -28.36
N VAL A 450 -5.87 5.36 -28.14
CA VAL A 450 -5.41 6.74 -28.25
C VAL A 450 -4.80 7.21 -26.92
N GLY A 451 -3.65 7.88 -27.02
CA GLY A 451 -2.91 8.43 -25.86
C GLY A 451 -2.97 9.95 -25.74
N ASP A 452 -3.40 10.66 -26.78
CA ASP A 452 -3.45 12.12 -26.81
C ASP A 452 -4.90 12.67 -26.71
N PRO A 453 -5.11 13.81 -26.02
CA PRO A 453 -6.45 14.37 -25.83
C PRO A 453 -7.18 14.76 -27.12
N VAL A 454 -6.46 15.14 -28.17
CA VAL A 454 -7.06 15.65 -29.42
C VAL A 454 -7.70 14.51 -30.20
N ASN A 455 -6.96 13.42 -30.39
CA ASN A 455 -7.48 12.22 -31.04
C ASN A 455 -8.54 11.54 -30.18
N GLU A 456 -8.44 11.61 -28.84
CA GLU A 456 -9.46 11.09 -27.94
C GLU A 456 -10.81 11.75 -28.19
N VAL A 457 -10.84 13.09 -28.24
CA VAL A 457 -12.03 13.87 -28.57
C VAL A 457 -12.53 13.56 -29.98
N THR A 458 -11.61 13.38 -30.93
CA THR A 458 -11.95 13.05 -32.33
C THR A 458 -12.66 11.69 -32.42
N VAL A 459 -12.11 10.64 -31.80
CA VAL A 459 -12.72 9.30 -31.78
C VAL A 459 -14.06 9.32 -31.06
N TYR A 460 -14.15 10.00 -29.91
CA TYR A 460 -15.42 10.12 -29.18
C TYR A 460 -16.49 10.85 -30.02
N SER A 461 -16.13 11.95 -30.67
CA SER A 461 -17.04 12.74 -31.50
C SER A 461 -17.50 11.99 -32.75
N ALA A 462 -16.65 11.10 -33.30
CA ALA A 462 -17.02 10.25 -34.45
C ALA A 462 -18.22 9.33 -34.14
N HIS A 463 -18.40 8.94 -32.87
CA HIS A 463 -19.55 8.14 -32.43
C HIS A 463 -20.84 8.95 -32.24
N ARG A 464 -20.79 10.29 -32.32
CA ARG A 464 -21.93 11.20 -32.15
C ARG A 464 -22.75 10.88 -30.90
N VAL A 465 -22.06 10.76 -29.77
CA VAL A 465 -22.66 10.40 -28.47
C VAL A 465 -23.59 11.52 -28.00
N ASP A 466 -24.87 11.19 -27.87
CA ASP A 466 -25.86 12.07 -27.23
C ASP A 466 -25.77 11.95 -25.71
N GLU A 467 -25.06 12.89 -25.06
CA GLU A 467 -24.82 12.87 -23.62
C GLU A 467 -26.10 13.11 -22.80
N GLU A 468 -27.05 13.91 -23.30
CA GLU A 468 -28.31 14.18 -22.61
C GLU A 468 -29.21 12.95 -22.59
N TRP A 469 -29.31 12.26 -23.74
CA TRP A 469 -30.01 10.98 -23.84
C TRP A 469 -29.36 9.91 -22.95
N CYS A 470 -28.03 9.77 -22.98
CA CYS A 470 -27.33 8.80 -22.13
C CYS A 470 -27.59 9.07 -20.64
N THR A 471 -27.48 10.33 -20.22
CA THR A 471 -27.71 10.75 -18.83
C THR A 471 -29.14 10.47 -18.40
N SER A 472 -30.12 10.82 -19.23
CA SER A 472 -31.54 10.65 -18.93
C SER A 472 -31.92 9.17 -18.81
N LEU A 473 -31.43 8.34 -19.74
CA LEU A 473 -31.67 6.90 -19.73
C LEU A 473 -31.06 6.23 -18.50
N LEU A 474 -29.82 6.55 -18.15
CA LEU A 474 -29.14 5.98 -16.99
C LEU A 474 -29.82 6.37 -15.68
N LYS A 475 -30.23 7.64 -15.53
CA LYS A 475 -30.96 8.12 -14.35
C LYS A 475 -32.33 7.46 -14.20
N SER A 476 -33.08 7.33 -15.30
CA SER A 476 -34.36 6.63 -15.29
C SER A 476 -34.19 5.18 -14.87
N TYR A 477 -33.20 4.49 -15.46
CA TYR A 477 -32.94 3.09 -15.13
C TYR A 477 -32.51 2.91 -13.66
N ALA A 478 -31.66 3.81 -13.15
CA ALA A 478 -31.22 3.81 -11.75
C ALA A 478 -32.37 4.03 -10.76
N HIS A 479 -33.33 4.89 -11.13
CA HIS A 479 -34.53 5.13 -10.32
C HIS A 479 -35.43 3.89 -10.25
N ASP A 480 -35.63 3.22 -11.39
CA ASP A 480 -36.51 2.05 -11.48
C ASP A 480 -35.85 0.77 -10.91
N HIS A 481 -34.51 0.72 -10.91
CA HIS A 481 -33.72 -0.43 -10.46
C HIS A 481 -32.72 0.01 -9.36
N PRO A 482 -33.17 0.21 -8.12
CA PRO A 482 -32.28 0.57 -7.01
C PRO A 482 -31.34 -0.58 -6.60
N ALA A 483 -31.55 -1.79 -7.16
CA ALA A 483 -30.62 -2.89 -7.02
C ALA A 483 -29.26 -2.51 -7.62
N GLY A 484 -28.18 -2.88 -6.92
CA GLY A 484 -26.83 -2.70 -7.41
C GLY A 484 -26.57 -3.43 -8.73
N TYR A 485 -25.35 -3.29 -9.26
CA TYR A 485 -24.94 -3.98 -10.47
C TYR A 485 -25.03 -5.51 -10.35
N PRO A 486 -25.25 -6.24 -11.46
CA PRO A 486 -25.30 -5.79 -12.86
C PRO A 486 -26.64 -5.18 -13.28
N TRP A 487 -26.61 -4.23 -14.22
CA TRP A 487 -27.79 -3.67 -14.87
C TRP A 487 -28.06 -4.34 -16.21
N SER A 488 -29.29 -4.77 -16.44
CA SER A 488 -29.73 -5.39 -17.70
C SER A 488 -30.04 -4.37 -18.80
N ILE A 489 -29.69 -3.10 -18.62
CA ILE A 489 -29.81 -2.04 -19.62
C ILE A 489 -29.14 -2.46 -20.94
N GLY A 490 -29.89 -2.39 -22.05
CA GLY A 490 -29.37 -2.70 -23.38
C GLY A 490 -30.14 -3.74 -24.19
N GLU A 491 -31.05 -4.51 -23.59
CA GLU A 491 -31.78 -5.59 -24.31
C GLU A 491 -32.59 -5.06 -25.51
N GLU A 492 -33.23 -3.91 -25.34
CA GLU A 492 -34.06 -3.27 -26.37
C GLU A 492 -33.32 -2.22 -27.19
N LEU A 493 -32.02 -1.99 -26.91
CA LEU A 493 -31.25 -0.94 -27.57
C LEU A 493 -30.64 -1.44 -28.89
N SER A 494 -30.63 -0.57 -29.89
CA SER A 494 -29.87 -0.81 -31.12
C SER A 494 -28.36 -0.85 -30.85
N GLU A 495 -27.59 -1.51 -31.71
CA GLU A 495 -26.12 -1.57 -31.57
C GLU A 495 -25.46 -0.19 -31.55
N ARG A 496 -26.04 0.79 -32.26
CA ARG A 496 -25.59 2.18 -32.24
C ARG A 496 -25.84 2.83 -30.88
N GLN A 497 -27.00 2.60 -30.25
CA GLN A 497 -27.31 3.11 -28.92
C GLN A 497 -26.44 2.47 -27.84
N LYS A 498 -26.20 1.14 -27.92
CA LYS A 498 -25.26 0.44 -27.03
C LYS A 498 -23.85 1.02 -27.14
N THR A 499 -23.37 1.25 -28.36
CA THR A 499 -22.05 1.85 -28.59
C THR A 499 -21.95 3.26 -28.00
N GLN A 500 -22.96 4.11 -28.18
CA GLN A 500 -22.99 5.44 -27.58
C GLN A 500 -22.94 5.38 -26.05
N LEU A 501 -23.72 4.50 -25.42
CA LEU A 501 -23.70 4.32 -23.97
C LEU A 501 -22.35 3.82 -23.47
N VAL A 502 -21.73 2.85 -24.13
CA VAL A 502 -20.39 2.36 -23.74
C VAL A 502 -19.35 3.48 -23.81
N MET A 503 -19.38 4.30 -24.86
CA MET A 503 -18.46 5.43 -25.00
C MET A 503 -18.71 6.50 -23.93
N TYR A 504 -19.98 6.83 -23.65
CA TYR A 504 -20.36 7.74 -22.58
C TYR A 504 -19.87 7.25 -21.21
N LEU A 505 -20.17 5.99 -20.87
CA LEU A 505 -19.76 5.36 -19.62
C LEU A 505 -18.23 5.30 -19.49
N ALA A 506 -17.51 5.03 -20.59
CA ALA A 506 -16.05 5.04 -20.58
C ALA A 506 -15.48 6.39 -20.11
N ARG A 507 -16.03 7.52 -20.59
CA ARG A 507 -15.62 8.87 -20.13
C ARG A 507 -16.05 9.20 -18.70
N LYS A 508 -17.10 8.56 -18.18
CA LYS A 508 -17.52 8.73 -16.77
C LYS A 508 -16.67 7.92 -15.80
N TYR A 509 -16.29 6.71 -16.19
CA TYR A 509 -15.49 5.80 -15.35
C TYR A 509 -13.99 5.99 -15.51
N MET A 510 -13.51 6.56 -16.62
CA MET A 510 -12.09 6.75 -16.88
C MET A 510 -11.77 8.17 -17.31
N LYS A 511 -10.74 8.73 -16.66
CA LYS A 511 -10.14 10.02 -16.99
C LYS A 511 -8.71 9.81 -17.45
N ASN A 512 -8.37 10.31 -18.63
CA ASN A 512 -7.01 10.30 -19.14
C ASN A 512 -6.24 11.51 -18.59
N VAL A 513 -4.99 11.29 -18.18
CA VAL A 513 -4.07 12.34 -17.74
C VAL A 513 -2.72 12.11 -18.39
N GLU A 514 -2.16 13.14 -19.03
CA GLU A 514 -0.90 13.05 -19.76
C GLU A 514 0.32 13.13 -18.83
N MET A 515 0.65 12.02 -18.19
CA MET A 515 1.72 11.93 -17.19
C MET A 515 2.43 10.58 -17.24
N THR A 516 3.67 10.54 -16.72
CA THR A 516 4.44 9.30 -16.48
C THR A 516 4.04 8.64 -15.16
N HIS A 517 4.46 7.40 -14.93
CA HIS A 517 3.97 6.61 -13.78
C HIS A 517 4.31 7.21 -12.41
N CYS A 518 5.55 7.69 -12.23
CA CYS A 518 6.05 8.14 -10.92
C CYS A 518 5.83 9.63 -10.62
N SER A 519 5.20 10.38 -11.53
CA SER A 519 4.93 11.81 -11.30
C SER A 519 3.81 12.00 -10.26
N PRO A 520 3.90 12.92 -9.29
CA PRO A 520 2.79 13.18 -8.37
C PRO A 520 1.54 13.66 -9.11
N LEU A 521 0.37 13.10 -8.80
CA LEU A 521 -0.89 13.53 -9.41
C LEU A 521 -1.24 14.95 -8.90
N PRO A 522 -1.48 15.95 -9.77
CA PRO A 522 -1.87 17.27 -9.33
C PRO A 522 -3.22 17.26 -8.61
N ALA A 523 -3.38 18.14 -7.61
CA ALA A 523 -4.64 18.28 -6.87
C ALA A 523 -5.85 18.60 -7.77
N SER A 524 -5.63 19.32 -8.89
CA SER A 524 -6.66 19.60 -9.90
C SER A 524 -7.17 18.36 -10.63
N GLU A 525 -6.36 17.31 -10.70
CA GLU A 525 -6.71 16.07 -11.38
C GLU A 525 -7.48 15.10 -10.47
N PHE A 526 -7.37 15.27 -9.16
CA PHE A 526 -8.10 14.49 -8.16
C PHE A 526 -9.58 14.87 -8.16
N THR A 527 -10.41 13.95 -8.65
CA THR A 527 -11.84 14.15 -8.82
C THR A 527 -12.60 13.02 -8.14
N LEU A 528 -13.73 13.36 -7.51
CA LEU A 528 -14.60 12.35 -6.92
C LEU A 528 -15.32 11.56 -8.02
N PRO A 529 -15.61 10.27 -7.80
CA PRO A 529 -16.29 9.45 -8.80
C PRO A 529 -17.67 9.96 -9.20
N TRP A 530 -18.05 9.68 -10.44
CA TRP A 530 -19.40 9.92 -10.96
C TRP A 530 -20.41 8.93 -10.36
N VAL A 531 -21.62 9.42 -10.13
CA VAL A 531 -22.79 8.63 -9.72
C VAL A 531 -23.85 8.73 -10.82
N PRO A 532 -24.33 7.59 -11.36
CA PRO A 532 -25.34 7.54 -12.43
C PRO A 532 -26.66 8.24 -12.12
#